data_AF-A0A1B0DMI7-F1
#
_entry.id   AF-A0A1B0DMI7-F1
#
_cell.length_a   1.000
_cell.length_b   1.000
_cell.length_c   1.000
_cell.angle_alpha   90.00
_cell.angle_beta   90.00
_cell.angle_gamma   90.00
#
_symmetry.space_group_name_H-M   'P 1'
#
loop_
_entity.id
_entity.type
_entity.pdbx_description
1 polymer ?
#
loop_
_entity_poly.entity_id
_entity_poly.type
_entity_poly.pdbx_seq_one_letter_code
_entity_poly.pdbx_strand_id
1 'polypeptide(L)'
;MVVAVKVFKKTTPNGKFTVYLGRRDFIDHGDYCDPIDGVVVVDSDYLRGRKIFGQLATTYRYGREEDEVMGVKFSKEMVIAKEQIVPMVNQKMEMTPMQERLVKKLGSNAFPFTFQFPWRHKFLH
;
A
#
# COMPACT_ATOMS: atom_id res chain seq x y z
N MET A 1 -14.08 -25.76 6.79
CA MET A 1 -13.47 -24.79 7.74
C MET A 1 -13.55 -23.40 7.15
N VAL A 2 -14.20 -22.44 7.83
CA VAL A 2 -14.10 -21.02 7.47
C VAL A 2 -12.82 -20.49 8.13
N VAL A 3 -11.74 -20.35 7.35
CA VAL A 3 -10.53 -19.68 7.84
C VAL A 3 -10.84 -18.20 7.99
N ALA A 4 -10.85 -17.71 9.23
CA ALA A 4 -10.99 -16.30 9.53
C ALA A 4 -9.72 -15.58 9.06
N VAL A 5 -9.79 -14.90 7.91
CA VAL A 5 -8.69 -14.08 7.40
C VAL A 5 -8.71 -12.75 8.15
N LYS A 6 -7.66 -12.49 8.93
CA LYS A 6 -7.46 -11.19 9.58
C LYS A 6 -7.14 -10.14 8.51
N VAL A 7 -7.88 -9.04 8.49
CA VAL A 7 -7.64 -7.91 7.59
C VAL A 7 -7.41 -6.66 8.43
N PHE A 8 -6.37 -5.91 8.11
CA PHE A 8 -6.05 -4.65 8.75
C PHE A 8 -6.63 -3.52 7.92
N LYS A 9 -7.18 -2.49 8.58
CA LYS A 9 -7.68 -1.30 7.89
C LYS A 9 -7.18 -0.02 8.52
N LYS A 10 -7.00 1.01 7.71
CA LYS A 10 -6.74 2.38 8.16
C LYS A 10 -7.60 3.34 7.34
N THR A 11 -8.34 4.19 8.02
CA THR A 11 -9.26 5.16 7.41
C THR A 11 -8.71 6.57 7.61
N THR A 12 -8.87 7.44 6.63
CA THR A 12 -8.53 8.86 6.75
C THR A 12 -9.41 9.54 7.80
N PRO A 13 -8.94 10.64 8.43
CA PRO A 13 -9.72 11.33 9.48
C PRO A 13 -11.12 11.78 9.03
N ASN A 14 -11.29 12.11 7.75
CA ASN A 14 -12.59 12.49 7.18
C ASN A 14 -13.51 11.30 6.84
N GLY A 15 -13.07 10.06 7.06
CA GLY A 15 -13.86 8.84 6.78
C GLY A 15 -14.01 8.47 5.29
N LYS A 16 -13.50 9.29 4.36
CA LYS A 16 -13.79 9.16 2.92
C LYS A 16 -12.87 8.23 2.15
N PHE A 17 -11.77 7.80 2.76
CA PHE A 17 -10.80 6.91 2.16
C PHE A 17 -10.32 5.87 3.18
N THR A 18 -10.35 4.59 2.81
CA THR A 18 -9.90 3.50 3.67
C THR A 18 -8.99 2.55 2.90
N VAL A 19 -7.85 2.20 3.48
CA VAL A 19 -6.95 1.16 2.97
C VAL A 19 -7.16 -0.11 3.77
N TYR A 20 -7.25 -1.25 3.09
CA TYR A 20 -7.29 -2.59 3.65
C TYR A 20 -6.05 -3.37 3.21
N LEU A 21 -5.39 -4.05 4.16
CA LEU A 21 -4.24 -4.91 3.93
C LEU A 21 -4.48 -6.30 4.55
N GLY A 22 -4.04 -7.34 3.86
CA GLY A 22 -4.11 -8.72 4.38
C GLY A 22 -3.08 -9.00 5.47
N ARG A 23 -1.92 -8.35 5.41
CA ARG A 23 -0.81 -8.50 6.36
C ARG A 23 -0.06 -7.19 6.57
N ARG A 24 0.79 -7.15 7.60
CA ARG A 24 1.68 -6.00 7.92
C ARG A 24 3.16 -6.37 7.89
N ASP A 25 3.45 -7.65 8.06
CA ASP A 25 4.79 -8.21 7.96
C ASP A 25 4.93 -8.89 6.59
N PHE A 26 5.99 -8.55 5.87
CA PHE A 26 6.30 -9.05 4.53
C PHE A 26 7.69 -9.66 4.58
N ILE A 27 7.80 -10.93 4.16
CA ILE A 27 9.04 -11.70 4.27
C ILE A 27 9.83 -11.54 2.96
N ASP A 28 11.13 -11.28 3.10
CA ASP A 28 12.12 -11.40 2.02
C ASP A 28 12.68 -12.82 2.02
N HIS A 29 12.41 -13.58 0.96
CA HIS A 29 12.83 -14.97 0.78
C HIS A 29 14.20 -15.08 0.09
N GLY A 30 14.91 -13.96 -0.12
CA GLY A 30 16.19 -13.91 -0.82
C GLY A 30 16.04 -13.73 -2.33
N ASP A 31 15.22 -14.56 -2.95
CA ASP A 31 14.90 -14.47 -4.38
C ASP A 31 13.70 -13.53 -4.62
N TYR A 32 12.68 -13.58 -3.77
CA TYR A 32 11.52 -12.70 -3.91
C TYR A 32 11.04 -12.21 -2.54
N CYS A 33 10.31 -11.10 -2.54
CA CYS A 33 9.61 -10.64 -1.35
C CYS A 33 8.12 -10.93 -1.49
N ASP A 34 7.45 -11.18 -0.36
CA ASP A 34 5.99 -11.22 -0.33
C ASP A 34 5.41 -9.92 -0.92
N PRO A 35 4.49 -10.00 -1.91
CA PRO A 35 3.87 -8.82 -2.46
C PRO A 35 2.95 -8.14 -1.43
N ILE A 36 2.78 -6.84 -1.57
CA ILE A 36 1.84 -6.06 -0.77
C ILE A 36 0.51 -5.99 -1.51
N ASP A 37 -0.42 -6.85 -1.15
CA ASP A 37 -1.77 -6.87 -1.71
C ASP A 37 -2.79 -6.22 -0.77
N GLY A 38 -3.66 -5.38 -1.35
CA GLY A 38 -4.67 -4.66 -0.61
C GLY A 38 -5.83 -4.16 -1.46
N VAL A 39 -6.76 -3.48 -0.79
CA VAL A 39 -7.91 -2.83 -1.41
C VAL A 39 -8.05 -1.43 -0.82
N VAL A 40 -8.24 -0.42 -1.68
CA VAL A 40 -8.64 0.92 -1.25
C VAL A 40 -10.13 1.11 -1.47
N VAL A 41 -10.82 1.67 -0.50
CA VAL A 41 -12.21 2.09 -0.63
C VAL A 41 -12.26 3.60 -0.57
N VAL A 42 -12.88 4.21 -1.57
CA VAL A 42 -13.05 5.66 -1.63
C VAL A 42 -14.51 6.01 -1.89
N ASP A 43 -15.03 6.95 -1.13
CA ASP A 43 -16.36 7.50 -1.34
C ASP A 43 -16.45 8.17 -2.74
N SER A 44 -17.49 7.86 -3.51
CA SER A 44 -17.64 8.36 -4.90
C SER A 44 -17.70 9.89 -4.97
N ASP A 45 -18.36 10.53 -4.00
CA ASP A 45 -18.44 11.99 -3.89
C ASP A 45 -17.11 12.59 -3.47
N TYR A 46 -16.25 11.80 -2.82
CA TYR A 46 -14.87 12.20 -2.60
C TYR A 46 -14.07 12.03 -3.89
N LEU A 47 -14.17 10.91 -4.60
CA LEU A 47 -13.32 10.63 -5.75
C LEU A 47 -13.41 11.73 -6.83
N ARG A 48 -14.59 12.14 -7.30
CA ARG A 48 -14.82 13.28 -8.23
C ARG A 48 -13.71 13.50 -9.28
N GLY A 49 -13.30 12.44 -9.98
CA GLY A 49 -12.25 12.50 -11.02
C GLY A 49 -10.81 12.64 -10.51
N ARG A 50 -10.59 12.70 -9.19
CA ARG A 50 -9.27 12.65 -8.58
C ARG A 50 -8.62 11.28 -8.83
N LYS A 51 -7.29 11.31 -8.87
CA LYS A 51 -6.47 10.11 -9.00
C LYS A 51 -6.00 9.66 -7.63
N ILE A 52 -5.98 8.36 -7.41
CA ILE A 52 -5.42 7.76 -6.20
C ILE A 52 -4.12 7.07 -6.59
N PHE A 53 -3.06 7.38 -5.86
CA PHE A 53 -1.76 6.73 -6.00
C PHE A 53 -1.42 6.01 -4.70
N GLY A 54 -0.78 4.85 -4.83
CA GLY A 54 -0.08 4.21 -3.72
C GLY A 54 1.42 4.39 -3.88
N GLN A 55 2.11 4.51 -2.76
CA GLN A 55 3.56 4.64 -2.71
C GLN A 55 4.10 3.69 -1.65
N LEU A 56 5.07 2.88 -2.04
CA LEU A 56 5.93 2.14 -1.13
C LEU A 56 7.20 2.96 -0.96
N ALA A 57 7.49 3.36 0.27
CA ALA A 57 8.68 4.12 0.61
C ALA A 57 9.30 3.60 1.90
N THR A 58 10.62 3.66 1.94
CA THR A 58 11.41 3.35 3.14
C THR A 58 12.09 4.62 3.61
N THR A 59 12.06 4.88 4.91
CA THR A 59 12.77 5.99 5.52
C THR A 59 13.96 5.45 6.30
N TYR A 60 15.17 5.76 5.84
CA TYR A 60 16.39 5.52 6.58
C TYR A 60 16.57 6.65 7.57
N ARG A 61 16.73 6.33 8.86
CA ARG A 61 17.06 7.30 9.90
C ARG A 61 18.51 7.09 10.32
N TYR A 62 19.25 8.18 10.42
CA TYR A 62 20.64 8.23 10.85
C TYR A 62 20.69 8.90 12.23
N GLY A 63 21.49 8.38 13.17
CA GLY A 63 21.54 8.93 14.53
C GLY A 63 20.25 8.70 15.33
N ARG A 64 20.13 9.40 16.46
CA ARG A 64 18.95 9.30 17.33
C ARG A 64 17.94 10.39 17.00
N GLU A 65 16.66 10.14 17.29
CA GLU A 65 15.60 11.12 17.04
C GLU A 65 15.80 12.39 17.87
N GLU A 66 16.35 12.26 19.09
CA GLU A 66 16.72 13.42 19.92
C GLU A 66 17.84 14.30 19.34
N ASP A 67 18.63 13.80 18.40
CA ASP A 67 19.71 14.57 17.75
C ASP A 67 19.18 15.45 16.60
N GLU A 68 17.93 15.23 16.13
CA GLU A 68 17.24 16.07 15.15
C GLU A 68 16.80 17.40 15.79
N VAL A 69 17.73 18.33 15.97
CA VAL A 69 17.48 19.67 16.51
C VAL A 69 17.57 20.75 15.42
N MET A 70 16.93 21.91 15.68
CA MET A 70 17.03 23.11 14.84
C MET A 70 16.60 22.92 13.37
N GLY A 71 15.73 21.94 13.10
CA GLY A 71 15.22 21.66 11.75
C GLY A 71 16.15 20.80 10.89
N VAL A 72 17.24 20.26 11.45
CA VAL A 72 18.08 19.28 10.77
C VAL A 72 17.41 17.92 10.83
N LYS A 73 17.11 17.33 9.67
CA LYS A 73 16.50 16.01 9.56
C LYS A 73 17.56 14.99 9.17
N PHE A 74 17.87 14.06 10.07
CA PHE A 74 18.80 12.96 9.82
C PHE A 74 18.05 11.75 9.28
N SER A 75 17.29 11.95 8.21
CA SER A 75 16.64 10.83 7.53
C SER A 75 16.61 11.02 6.03
N LYS A 76 16.72 9.90 5.31
CA LYS A 76 16.59 9.83 3.87
C LYS A 76 15.38 8.97 3.52
N GLU A 77 14.39 9.58 2.89
CA GLU A 77 13.27 8.84 2.29
C GLU A 77 13.70 8.33 0.92
N MET A 78 13.45 7.04 0.68
CA MET A 78 13.62 6.40 -0.61
C MET A 78 12.28 5.84 -1.07
N VAL A 79 11.81 6.32 -2.22
CA VAL A 79 10.61 5.78 -2.87
C VAL A 79 11.00 4.50 -3.60
N ILE A 80 10.39 3.40 -3.19
CA ILE A 80 10.65 2.06 -3.71
C ILE A 80 9.75 1.77 -4.92
N ALA A 81 8.47 2.10 -4.80
CA ALA A 81 7.49 1.96 -5.87
C ALA A 81 6.42 3.03 -5.74
N LYS A 82 5.87 3.46 -6.88
CA LYS A 82 4.77 4.43 -6.93
C LYS A 82 3.88 4.08 -8.12
N GLU A 83 2.61 3.80 -7.84
CA GLU A 83 1.66 3.37 -8.86
C GLU A 83 0.31 4.05 -8.70
N GLN A 84 -0.40 4.22 -9.81
CA GLN A 84 -1.77 4.73 -9.81
C GLN A 84 -2.76 3.59 -9.56
N ILE A 85 -3.55 3.70 -8.50
CA ILE A 85 -4.59 2.73 -8.13
C ILE A 85 -5.92 3.11 -8.77
N VAL A 86 -6.27 4.40 -8.79
CA VAL A 86 -7.52 4.89 -9.40
C VAL A 86 -7.23 6.06 -10.35
N PRO A 87 -7.76 6.05 -11.59
CA PRO A 87 -8.43 4.92 -12.23
C PRO A 87 -7.46 3.74 -12.46
N MET A 88 -7.99 2.52 -12.40
CA MET A 88 -7.20 1.30 -12.48
C MET A 88 -6.58 1.16 -13.87
N VAL A 89 -5.24 1.17 -13.92
CA VAL A 89 -4.48 1.16 -15.19
C VAL A 89 -4.54 -0.22 -15.85
N ASN A 90 -4.43 -1.29 -15.06
CA ASN A 90 -4.51 -2.67 -15.54
C ASN A 90 -5.84 -3.32 -15.13
N GLN A 91 -6.84 -3.28 -16.00
CA GLN A 91 -8.16 -3.89 -15.76
C GLN A 91 -8.14 -5.42 -15.71
N LYS A 92 -7.07 -6.06 -16.20
CA LYS A 92 -6.90 -7.52 -16.22
C LYS A 92 -6.03 -8.04 -15.07
N MET A 93 -5.78 -7.21 -14.06
CA MET A 93 -5.01 -7.62 -12.90
C MET A 93 -5.72 -8.78 -12.18
N GLU A 94 -4.99 -9.88 -11.97
CA GLU A 94 -5.47 -10.99 -11.17
C GLU A 94 -5.56 -10.58 -9.69
N MET A 95 -6.72 -10.81 -9.08
CA MET A 95 -6.98 -10.49 -7.68
C MET A 95 -6.63 -11.68 -6.79
N THR A 96 -6.09 -11.40 -5.61
CA THR A 96 -5.95 -12.43 -4.58
C THR A 96 -7.32 -12.81 -4.02
N PRO A 97 -7.51 -14.03 -3.45
CA PRO A 97 -8.78 -14.42 -2.84
C PRO A 97 -9.25 -13.46 -1.74
N MET A 98 -8.33 -12.74 -1.09
CA MET A 98 -8.64 -11.70 -0.11
C MET A 98 -9.21 -10.46 -0.79
N GLN A 99 -8.57 -9.98 -1.87
CA GLN A 99 -9.05 -8.84 -2.66
C GLN A 99 -10.43 -9.11 -3.24
N GLU A 100 -10.66 -10.29 -3.84
CA GLU A 100 -11.98 -10.66 -4.38
C GLU A 100 -13.09 -10.59 -3.32
N ARG A 101 -12.83 -11.17 -2.14
CA ARG A 101 -13.78 -11.14 -1.01
C ARG A 101 -14.04 -9.71 -0.54
N LEU A 102 -13.01 -8.88 -0.44
CA LEU A 102 -13.15 -7.50 -0.01
C LEU A 102 -13.88 -6.64 -1.04
N VAL A 103 -13.52 -6.73 -2.33
CA VAL A 103 -14.19 -6.00 -3.41
C VAL A 103 -15.66 -6.40 -3.48
N LYS A 104 -15.98 -7.70 -3.41
CA LYS A 104 -17.36 -8.18 -3.36
C LYS A 104 -18.12 -7.67 -2.12
N LYS A 105 -17.46 -7.58 -0.97
CA LYS A 105 -18.07 -7.13 0.29
C LYS A 105 -18.24 -5.61 0.39
N LEU A 106 -17.31 -4.84 -0.17
CA LEU A 106 -17.22 -3.38 -0.03
C LEU A 106 -17.83 -2.64 -1.22
N GLY A 107 -18.11 -3.33 -2.32
CA GLY A 107 -18.88 -2.81 -3.46
C GLY A 107 -18.03 -2.09 -4.52
N SER A 108 -18.70 -1.34 -5.40
CA SER A 108 -18.13 -0.70 -6.59
C SER A 108 -17.06 0.37 -6.31
N ASN A 109 -16.95 0.80 -5.06
CA ASN A 109 -15.99 1.81 -4.61
C ASN A 109 -14.71 1.20 -4.05
N ALA A 110 -14.55 -0.11 -4.17
CA ALA A 110 -13.39 -0.86 -3.71
C ALA A 110 -12.47 -1.19 -4.89
N PHE A 111 -11.24 -0.68 -4.84
CA PHE A 111 -10.24 -0.81 -5.90
C PHE A 111 -9.06 -1.64 -5.38
N PRO A 112 -8.77 -2.81 -5.97
CA PRO A 112 -7.63 -3.63 -5.57
C PRO A 112 -6.31 -3.00 -6.04
N PHE A 113 -5.22 -3.28 -5.30
CA PHE A 113 -3.86 -2.91 -5.69
C PHE A 113 -2.87 -3.96 -5.19
N THR A 114 -1.75 -4.12 -5.90
CA THR A 114 -0.64 -4.97 -5.47
C THR A 114 0.67 -4.25 -5.77
N PHE A 115 1.53 -4.08 -4.76
CA PHE A 115 2.89 -3.58 -4.95
C PHE A 115 3.88 -4.73 -4.84
N GLN A 116 4.82 -4.78 -5.78
CA GLN A 116 5.98 -5.66 -5.71
C GLN A 116 7.16 -4.89 -5.12
N PHE A 117 7.89 -5.52 -4.19
CA PHE A 117 9.19 -5.00 -3.82
C PHE A 117 10.15 -5.17 -5.02
N PRO A 118 10.97 -4.16 -5.34
CA PRO A 118 11.96 -4.29 -6.39
C PRO A 118 13.07 -5.26 -5.95
N TRP A 119 13.56 -6.03 -6.91
CA TRP A 119 14.67 -6.95 -6.70
C TRP A 119 15.95 -6.23 -6.28
N ARG A 120 16.73 -6.86 -5.39
CA ARG A 120 17.94 -6.34 -4.74
C ARG A 120 18.95 -5.65 -5.67
N HIS A 121 19.01 -6.01 -6.95
CA HIS A 121 19.96 -5.41 -7.90
C HIS A 121 19.69 -3.93 -8.26
N LYS A 122 18.50 -3.38 -7.97
CA LYS A 122 18.19 -1.97 -8.27
C LYS A 122 18.53 -0.96 -7.17
N PHE A 123 19.03 -1.42 -6.02
CA PHE A 123 19.38 -0.54 -4.89
C PHE A 123 20.86 -0.15 -4.81
N LEU A 124 21.72 -0.73 -5.65
CA LEU A 124 23.18 -0.58 -5.59
C LEU A 124 23.79 0.24 -6.75
N HIS A 125 22.98 0.97 -7.52
CA HIS A 125 23.48 1.89 -8.56
C HIS A 125 22.90 3.30 -8.36
#